data_AF-A0A7C7EWF0-F1
#
_entry.id   AF-A0A7C7EWF0-F1
#
_cell.length_a   1.000
_cell.length_b   1.000
_cell.length_c   1.000
_cell.angle_alpha   90.00
_cell.angle_beta   90.00
_cell.angle_gamma   90.00
#
_symmetry.space_group_name_H-M   'P 1'
#
loop_
_entity.id
_entity.type
_entity.pdbx_description
1 polymer ?
#
loop_
_entity_poly.entity_id
_entity_poly.type
_entity_poly.pdbx_seq_one_letter_code
_entity_poly.pdbx_strand_id
1 'polypeptide(L)'
;RLYPLNETQIARAKEMGIADINAVLTHHDLVQGDDIIFAATGITDGDLLRGVRYLGDRATTDSLVMRAKTGTVRRIQATHRYDLKPLIRELISRQQ
;
A
#
# COMPACT_ATOMS: atom_id res chain seq x y z
N ARG A 1 17.05 2.51 -9.76
CA ARG A 1 18.23 1.61 -9.73
C ARG A 1 17.98 0.56 -8.66
N LEU A 2 18.49 -0.65 -8.82
CA LEU A 2 18.48 -1.64 -7.76
C LEU A 2 19.66 -1.41 -6.80
N TYR A 3 19.59 -1.98 -5.60
CA TYR A 3 20.65 -1.87 -4.59
C TYR A 3 20.86 -3.22 -3.88
N PRO A 4 21.45 -4.22 -4.56
CA PRO A 4 21.75 -5.51 -3.95
C PRO A 4 22.86 -5.36 -2.89
N LEU A 5 22.70 -6.05 -1.77
CA LEU A 5 23.61 -5.96 -0.61
C LEU A 5 24.76 -6.96 -0.67
N ASN A 6 24.69 -7.98 -1.53
CA ASN A 6 25.71 -9.01 -1.67
C ASN A 6 25.66 -9.70 -3.04
N GLU A 7 26.68 -10.51 -3.33
CA GLU A 7 26.84 -11.26 -4.60
C GLU A 7 25.68 -12.23 -4.85
N THR A 8 25.11 -12.84 -3.81
CA THR A 8 23.95 -13.73 -3.95
C THR A 8 22.74 -12.96 -4.50
N GLN A 9 22.50 -11.73 -4.05
CA GLN A 9 21.42 -10.89 -4.58
C GLN A 9 21.70 -10.41 -6.01
N ILE A 10 22.96 -10.16 -6.36
CA ILE A 10 23.38 -9.84 -7.74
C ILE A 10 23.11 -11.01 -8.68
N ALA A 11 23.51 -12.23 -8.29
CA ALA A 11 23.28 -13.45 -9.05
C ALA A 11 21.77 -13.68 -9.26
N ARG A 12 20.98 -13.58 -8.18
CA ARG A 12 19.52 -13.69 -8.24
C ARG A 12 18.89 -12.66 -9.19
N ALA A 13 19.35 -11.41 -9.16
CA ALA A 13 18.82 -10.37 -10.07
C ALA A 13 19.06 -10.75 -11.54
N LYS A 14 20.25 -11.25 -11.88
CA LYS A 14 20.57 -11.73 -13.23
C LYS A 14 19.73 -12.94 -13.63
N GLU A 15 19.57 -13.91 -12.73
CA GLU A 15 18.70 -15.08 -12.94
C GLU A 15 17.24 -14.68 -13.19
N MET A 16 16.77 -13.61 -12.54
CA MET A 16 15.44 -13.03 -12.76
C MET A 16 15.33 -12.20 -14.05
N GLY A 17 16.35 -12.19 -14.91
CA GLY A 17 16.33 -11.51 -16.21
C GLY A 17 16.72 -10.03 -16.17
N ILE A 18 17.29 -9.55 -15.05
CA ILE A 18 17.75 -8.17 -14.95
C ILE A 18 19.16 -8.07 -15.55
N ALA A 19 19.22 -7.62 -16.80
CA ALA A 19 20.46 -7.54 -17.58
C ALA A 19 21.48 -6.53 -17.01
N ASP A 20 21.01 -5.36 -16.56
CA ASP A 20 21.83 -4.33 -15.92
C ASP A 20 21.23 -3.91 -14.58
N ILE A 21 21.93 -4.24 -13.49
CA ILE A 21 21.53 -3.92 -12.11
C ILE A 21 21.63 -2.42 -11.82
N ASN A 22 22.53 -1.72 -12.51
CA ASN A 22 22.81 -0.29 -12.29
C ASN A 22 21.92 0.62 -13.15
N ALA A 23 21.05 0.03 -13.98
CA ALA A 23 20.13 0.74 -14.84
C ALA A 23 19.24 1.72 -14.05
N VAL A 24 19.08 2.92 -14.61
CA VAL A 24 18.13 3.91 -14.10
C VAL A 24 16.72 3.50 -14.47
N LEU A 25 16.05 2.81 -13.54
CA LEU A 25 14.62 2.49 -13.68
C LEU A 25 13.78 3.76 -13.48
N THR A 26 13.08 4.17 -14.53
CA THR A 26 12.06 5.21 -14.52
C THR A 26 10.71 4.62 -14.11
N HIS A 27 9.69 5.46 -13.91
CA HIS A 27 8.35 4.97 -13.62
C HIS A 27 7.74 4.14 -14.77
N HIS A 28 8.12 4.43 -16.02
CA HIS A 28 7.73 3.63 -17.19
C HIS A 28 8.35 2.22 -17.19
N ASP A 29 9.50 2.04 -16.56
CA ASP A 29 10.14 0.73 -16.40
C ASP A 29 9.54 -0.07 -15.24
N LEU A 30 9.11 0.63 -14.18
CA LEU A 30 8.60 0.01 -12.95
C LEU A 30 7.12 -0.38 -13.04
N VAL A 31 6.32 0.40 -13.76
CA VAL A 31 4.88 0.18 -13.89
C VAL A 31 4.49 0.37 -15.35
N GLN A 32 4.15 -0.75 -16.00
CA GLN A 32 3.76 -0.79 -17.40
C GLN A 32 2.25 -1.02 -17.53
N GLY A 33 1.62 -0.35 -18.50
CA GLY A 33 0.20 -0.50 -18.83
C GLY A 33 -0.61 0.80 -18.70
N ASP A 34 -1.67 0.90 -19.50
CA ASP A 34 -2.50 2.11 -19.59
C ASP A 34 -3.59 2.18 -18.49
N ASP A 35 -3.77 1.10 -17.74
CA ASP A 35 -4.80 0.98 -16.70
C ASP A 35 -4.21 0.56 -15.35
N ILE A 36 -3.64 1.55 -14.66
CA ILE A 36 -3.01 1.39 -13.35
C ILE A 36 -3.97 1.89 -12.28
N ILE A 37 -4.14 1.12 -11.20
CA ILE A 37 -4.89 1.50 -10.01
C ILE A 37 -3.95 1.47 -8.81
N PHE A 38 -3.97 2.53 -8.01
CA PHE A 38 -3.26 2.61 -6.73
C PHE A 38 -4.25 2.85 -5.60
N ALA A 39 -4.07 2.15 -4.48
CA ALA A 39 -4.85 2.31 -3.27
C ALA A 39 -3.94 2.25 -2.04
N ALA A 40 -4.11 3.19 -1.11
CA ALA A 40 -3.39 3.21 0.16
C ALA A 40 -4.34 3.60 1.29
N THR A 41 -4.11 3.08 2.50
CA THR A 41 -4.86 3.42 3.73
C THR A 41 -3.88 3.68 4.86
N GLY A 42 -4.09 4.75 5.62
CA GLY A 42 -3.23 5.07 6.75
C GLY A 42 -3.43 4.10 7.91
N ILE A 43 -2.33 3.49 8.39
CA ILE A 43 -2.33 2.68 9.62
C ILE A 43 -2.07 3.59 10.82
N THR A 44 -0.96 4.33 10.79
CA THR A 44 -0.63 5.45 11.68
C THR A 44 -0.77 6.78 10.93
N ASP A 45 -0.75 7.89 11.67
CA ASP A 45 -0.74 9.19 11.02
C ASP A 45 0.54 9.40 10.22
N GLY A 46 0.36 9.85 8.98
CA GLY A 46 1.40 10.43 8.18
C GLY A 46 0.88 11.65 7.43
N ASP A 47 1.75 12.27 6.65
CA ASP A 47 1.45 13.53 5.97
C ASP A 47 0.30 13.40 4.96
N LEU A 48 0.16 12.22 4.34
CA LEU A 48 -0.84 11.98 3.30
C LEU A 48 -2.17 11.47 3.87
N LEU A 49 -2.12 10.50 4.77
CA LEU A 49 -3.27 9.75 5.28
C LEU A 49 -3.24 9.69 6.80
N ARG A 50 -4.41 9.87 7.41
CA ARG A 50 -4.60 9.67 8.84
C ARG A 50 -4.59 8.17 9.17
N GLY A 51 -4.01 7.83 10.30
CA GLY A 51 -4.04 6.48 10.83
C GLY A 51 -5.44 6.05 11.25
N VAL A 52 -5.60 4.75 11.47
CA VAL A 52 -6.86 4.18 11.95
C VAL A 52 -7.20 4.77 13.32
N ARG A 53 -8.45 5.18 13.52
CA ARG A 53 -8.96 5.60 14.83
C ARG A 53 -10.06 4.69 15.29
N TYR A 54 -9.93 4.19 16.51
CA TYR A 54 -10.96 3.40 17.19
C TYR A 54 -11.69 4.29 18.19
N LEU A 55 -13.01 4.33 18.10
CA LEU A 55 -13.89 5.06 19.02
C LEU A 55 -15.12 4.21 19.31
N GLY A 56 -15.21 3.69 20.53
CA GLY A 56 -16.33 2.85 20.98
C GLY A 56 -16.47 1.57 20.16
N ASP A 57 -17.52 1.49 19.36
CA ASP A 57 -17.90 0.36 18.50
C ASP A 57 -17.43 0.53 17.03
N ARG A 58 -16.71 1.62 16.75
CA ARG A 58 -16.37 2.05 15.40
C ARG A 58 -14.88 2.23 15.19
N ALA A 59 -14.43 1.92 13.99
CA ALA A 59 -13.13 2.32 13.46
C ALA A 59 -13.33 3.29 12.30
N THR A 60 -12.47 4.29 12.18
CA THR A 60 -12.41 5.14 10.99
C THR A 60 -11.08 4.97 10.27
N THR A 61 -11.13 4.97 8.95
CA THR A 61 -9.96 4.85 8.06
C THR A 61 -9.95 5.98 7.05
N ASP A 62 -8.76 6.39 6.63
CA ASP A 62 -8.54 7.39 5.60
C ASP A 62 -7.69 6.77 4.49
N SER A 63 -8.27 6.72 3.28
CA SER A 63 -7.69 6.04 2.13
C SER A 63 -7.59 6.97 0.93
N LEU A 64 -6.58 6.72 0.08
CA LEU A 64 -6.41 7.36 -1.22
C LEU A 64 -6.49 6.30 -2.30
N VAL A 65 -7.40 6.47 -3.26
CA VAL A 65 -7.55 5.59 -4.42
C VAL A 65 -7.42 6.41 -5.69
N MET A 66 -6.62 5.95 -6.64
CA MET A 66 -6.41 6.64 -7.92
C MET A 66 -6.32 5.67 -9.09
N ARG A 67 -6.69 6.14 -10.28
CA ARG A 67 -6.64 5.37 -11.51
C ARG A 67 -6.03 6.17 -12.66
N ALA A 68 -4.89 5.72 -13.17
CA ALA A 68 -4.11 6.40 -14.21
C ALA A 68 -4.93 6.65 -15.47
N LYS A 69 -5.65 5.63 -15.97
CA LYS A 69 -6.48 5.72 -17.18
C LYS A 69 -7.48 6.88 -17.19
N THR A 70 -7.98 7.22 -16.00
CA THR A 70 -9.03 8.23 -15.82
C THR A 70 -8.52 9.52 -15.18
N GLY A 71 -7.25 9.54 -14.73
CA GLY A 71 -6.70 10.62 -13.89
C GLY A 71 -7.44 10.85 -12.56
N THR A 72 -8.42 10.00 -12.20
CA THR A 72 -9.28 10.26 -11.04
C THR A 72 -8.55 9.92 -9.75
N VAL A 73 -8.63 10.81 -8.78
CA VAL A 73 -8.13 10.65 -7.41
C VAL A 73 -9.29 10.77 -6.43
N ARG A 74 -9.44 9.81 -5.53
CA ARG A 74 -10.48 9.77 -4.49
C ARG A 74 -9.85 9.63 -3.13
N ARG A 75 -10.12 10.59 -2.25
CA ARG A 75 -9.93 10.40 -0.81
C ARG A 75 -11.20 9.79 -0.23
N ILE A 76 -11.07 8.71 0.51
CA ILE A 76 -12.18 7.94 1.07
C ILE A 76 -12.02 7.90 2.58
N GLN A 77 -12.95 8.51 3.29
CA GLN A 77 -13.08 8.39 4.74
C GLN A 77 -14.23 7.44 5.04
N ALA A 78 -13.93 6.32 5.70
CA ALA A 78 -14.90 5.28 5.98
C ALA A 78 -15.07 5.09 7.48
N THR A 79 -16.31 4.84 7.91
CA THR A 79 -16.66 4.46 9.29
C THR A 79 -17.11 3.00 9.29
N HIS A 80 -16.39 2.18 10.05
CA HIS A 80 -16.57 0.74 10.15
C HIS A 80 -17.17 0.40 11.51
N ARG A 81 -18.42 -0.09 11.52
CA ARG A 81 -19.03 -0.74 12.69
C ARG A 81 -18.42 -2.14 12.85
N TYR A 82 -17.48 -2.32 13.77
CA TYR A 82 -16.83 -3.62 13.99
C TYR A 82 -17.48 -4.44 15.10
N ASP A 83 -18.28 -3.81 15.96
CA ASP A 83 -19.21 -4.47 16.88
C ASP A 83 -20.12 -5.49 16.18
N LEU A 84 -20.57 -5.15 14.97
CA LEU A 84 -21.40 -6.01 14.13
C LEU A 84 -20.61 -7.11 13.41
N LYS A 85 -19.29 -7.20 13.63
CA LYS A 85 -18.39 -8.15 12.94
C LYS A 85 -17.69 -9.01 14.00
N PRO A 86 -18.25 -10.18 14.36
CA PRO A 86 -17.79 -10.99 15.49
C PRO A 86 -16.28 -11.28 15.46
N LEU A 87 -15.75 -11.65 14.29
CA LEU A 87 -14.32 -11.94 14.09
C LEU A 87 -13.41 -10.73 14.38
N ILE A 88 -13.82 -9.55 13.93
CA ILE A 88 -13.03 -8.32 14.09
C ILE A 88 -13.12 -7.81 15.53
N ARG A 89 -14.30 -7.90 16.15
CA ARG A 89 -14.50 -7.56 17.55
C ARG A 89 -13.57 -8.37 18.46
N GLU A 90 -13.46 -9.67 18.22
CA GLU A 90 -12.57 -10.55 18.99
C GLU A 90 -11.09 -10.18 18.78
N LEU A 91 -10.66 -9.95 17.54
CA LEU A 91 -9.28 -9.55 17.25
C LEU A 91 -8.87 -8.24 17.92
N ILE A 92 -9.74 -7.22 17.91
CA ILE A 92 -9.47 -5.92 18.54
C ILE A 92 -9.40 -6.05 20.06
N SER A 93 -10.28 -6.87 20.66
CA SER A 93 -10.26 -7.10 22.12
C SER A 93 -8.99 -7.78 22.63
N ARG A 94 -8.25 -8.49 21.77
CA ARG A 94 -6.98 -9.17 22.12
C ARG A 94 -5.76 -8.25 22.07
N GLN A 95 -5.89 -7.03 21.57
CA GLN A 95 -4.79 -6.06 21.41
C GLN A 95 -4.83 -4.92 22.45
N GLN A 96 -5.78 -4.96 23.39
CA GLN A 96 -5.91 -4.06 24.54
C GLN A 96 -5.53 -4.81 25.82
#